data_AF-A0AAD9Q0G8-F1
#
_entry.id   AF-A0AAD9Q0G8-F1
#
_cell.length_a   1.000
_cell.length_b   1.000
_cell.length_c   1.000
_cell.angle_alpha   90.00
_cell.angle_beta   90.00
_cell.angle_gamma   90.00
#
_symmetry.space_group_name_H-M   'P 1'
#
loop_
_entity.id
_entity.type
_entity.pdbx_description
1 polymer ?
#
loop_
_entity_poly.entity_id
_entity_poly.type
_entity_poly.pdbx_seq_one_letter_code
_entity_poly.pdbx_strand_id
1 'polypeptide(L)'
;MKVLPRMEYDVIVALGAVLIQIHISVSYGLELTRVQSPSALWVQSIDVRGFEICAREAGMGSNGTKVINWVAFQDQPQLINGSVAFSGIWTTETKCSKVTFSQSFASRPHVFVTAKYTRNTMPQDAMYVWLENLTTTSFEICIREFLPFDGKHQDTIVDWFAFEGNVPGVNFTLAGEAFFPNSGFPKADDSYGFCQQTKFNTTFYAPPLVLLSVHHKYDRQLGHHRLPENNIITAWVEDITLTSMKICVKDLSGSGNLHDPLNVSYIVTGDLDPCLDIECPSFGVCRTYSAHEARCVCFEDCPSYQDPVCTANGTTYDNKCWQELSYCKGLDNYTVYHPGTCEGFPIERGRVDLVRVPKWTDSACETVIFPPYRFYPEKMVHVQVTVNHMKLNDSVTVHDAVTSWTENVNTKNFTVCVMQAGRKEDNLNPFATVDWLAYQGAPPEGMTGTTKMQKWWSGTECANVTYPMDQFETTPVVLVTAEHLATGNEYDSSLVWIEDTTRTSFKVCLREMQNFDGKHEDIYVSWLSFSKLHKPFFAEYGSVGFPNIQPPLDEENNAYCKFVQFERNYKEAPKVLISVDHSSTISGNLAPERNGITAWVEVTRL
;
A
#
# COMPACT_ATOMS: atom_id res chain seq x y z
N MET A 1 51.01 11.14 -20.00
CA MET A 1 50.69 9.72 -20.21
C MET A 1 50.59 9.08 -18.84
N LYS A 2 49.42 8.58 -18.43
CA LYS A 2 49.29 7.78 -17.20
C LYS A 2 49.18 6.34 -17.67
N VAL A 3 50.21 5.54 -17.43
CA VAL A 3 50.10 4.07 -17.54
C VAL A 3 49.28 3.65 -16.33
N LEU A 4 48.12 3.03 -16.56
CA LEU A 4 47.31 2.50 -15.46
C LEU A 4 48.01 1.26 -14.91
N PRO A 5 47.97 1.03 -13.58
CA PRO A 5 48.64 -0.11 -12.97
C PRO A 5 48.15 -1.43 -13.56
N ARG A 6 49.07 -2.39 -13.69
CA ARG A 6 48.79 -3.78 -14.06
C ARG A 6 47.72 -4.34 -13.11
N MET A 7 46.54 -4.67 -13.63
CA MET A 7 45.48 -5.29 -12.84
C MET A 7 45.76 -6.79 -12.71
N GLU A 8 46.00 -7.27 -11.50
CA GLU A 8 46.14 -8.70 -11.18
C GLU A 8 44.74 -9.32 -10.97
N TYR A 9 44.42 -10.38 -11.71
CA TYR A 9 43.23 -11.23 -11.48
C TYR A 9 43.65 -12.70 -11.28
N ASP A 10 42.72 -13.48 -10.72
CA ASP A 10 42.88 -14.89 -10.37
C ASP A 10 43.48 -15.73 -11.50
N VAL A 11 44.49 -16.52 -11.14
CA VAL A 11 45.36 -17.28 -12.03
C VAL A 11 44.57 -18.39 -12.76
N ILE A 12 44.19 -18.15 -14.01
CA ILE A 12 43.88 -19.24 -14.94
C ILE A 12 45.20 -19.69 -15.57
N VAL A 13 45.75 -20.81 -15.08
CA VAL A 13 46.92 -21.45 -15.70
C VAL A 13 46.48 -22.05 -17.04
N ALA A 14 46.66 -21.30 -18.13
CA ALA A 14 46.45 -21.82 -19.48
C ALA A 14 47.73 -22.49 -20.00
N LEU A 15 47.69 -23.82 -20.17
CA LEU A 15 48.68 -24.60 -20.90
C LEU A 15 48.37 -24.52 -22.41
N GLY A 16 49.03 -23.62 -23.14
CA GLY A 16 48.95 -23.53 -24.62
C GLY A 16 48.86 -22.09 -25.14
N ALA A 17 49.29 -21.86 -26.39
CA ALA A 17 49.22 -20.56 -27.06
C ALA A 17 47.77 -20.17 -27.38
N VAL A 18 47.10 -19.57 -26.41
CA VAL A 18 45.72 -19.11 -26.50
C VAL A 18 45.71 -17.61 -26.81
N LEU A 19 44.93 -17.19 -27.82
CA LEU A 19 44.80 -15.77 -28.20
C LEU A 19 43.65 -15.11 -27.41
N ILE A 20 44.01 -14.21 -26.48
CA ILE A 20 43.05 -13.41 -25.70
C ILE A 20 42.75 -12.11 -26.45
N GLN A 21 41.47 -11.78 -26.62
CA GLN A 21 41.02 -10.49 -27.16
C GLN A 21 40.50 -9.59 -26.04
N ILE A 22 40.82 -8.30 -26.16
CA ILE A 22 40.48 -7.27 -25.17
C ILE A 22 39.91 -6.08 -25.90
N HIS A 23 38.70 -5.70 -25.50
CA HIS A 23 37.99 -4.55 -26.05
C HIS A 23 37.75 -3.54 -24.95
N ILE A 24 37.98 -2.27 -25.25
CA ILE A 24 37.98 -1.19 -24.26
C ILE A 24 37.15 0.00 -24.73
N SER A 25 36.54 0.70 -23.79
CA SER A 25 35.86 1.98 -24.00
C SER A 25 36.16 2.91 -22.82
N VAL A 26 35.86 4.20 -22.97
CA VAL A 26 35.99 5.18 -21.87
C VAL A 26 34.60 5.67 -21.45
N SER A 27 34.39 5.69 -20.14
CA SER A 27 33.31 6.42 -19.49
C SER A 27 33.86 7.48 -18.53
N TYR A 28 33.10 8.55 -18.35
CA TYR A 28 33.34 9.58 -17.34
C TYR A 28 32.28 9.47 -16.23
N GLY A 29 32.62 9.95 -15.03
CA GLY A 29 31.77 9.85 -13.84
C GLY A 29 30.94 11.13 -13.57
N LEU A 30 29.91 10.98 -12.73
CA LEU A 30 28.90 11.97 -12.34
C LEU A 30 29.43 13.29 -11.72
N GLU A 31 30.71 13.37 -11.32
CA GLU A 31 31.26 14.52 -10.58
C GLU A 31 31.71 15.69 -11.46
N LEU A 32 31.50 15.63 -12.78
CA LEU A 32 32.03 16.62 -13.72
C LEU A 32 30.96 17.61 -14.19
N THR A 33 31.29 18.91 -14.10
CA THR A 33 30.39 20.02 -14.46
C THR A 33 30.37 20.34 -15.96
N ARG A 34 31.23 19.71 -16.77
CA ARG A 34 31.35 19.92 -18.22
C ARG A 34 31.66 18.63 -18.94
N VAL A 35 31.11 18.49 -20.15
CA VAL A 35 31.37 17.35 -21.04
C VAL A 35 32.86 17.26 -21.36
N GLN A 36 33.44 16.07 -21.27
CA GLN A 36 34.88 15.89 -21.48
C GLN A 36 35.27 15.87 -22.97
N SER A 37 36.56 16.06 -23.23
CA SER A 37 37.12 15.92 -24.57
C SER A 37 37.35 14.44 -24.91
N PRO A 38 37.40 14.07 -26.20
CA PRO A 38 37.60 12.68 -26.59
C PRO A 38 38.98 12.15 -26.17
N SER A 39 39.05 10.83 -25.99
CA SER A 39 40.29 10.11 -25.68
C SER A 39 40.58 9.05 -26.74
N ALA A 40 41.85 8.92 -27.14
CA ALA A 40 42.35 7.74 -27.82
C ALA A 40 42.72 6.66 -26.81
N LEU A 41 42.33 5.42 -27.08
CA LEU A 41 42.56 4.26 -26.24
C LEU A 41 43.25 3.15 -27.04
N TRP A 42 44.18 2.44 -26.43
CA TRP A 42 44.77 1.24 -27.03
C TRP A 42 45.27 0.26 -25.97
N VAL A 43 45.33 -1.01 -26.36
CA VAL A 43 45.94 -2.09 -25.58
C VAL A 43 47.43 -2.16 -25.93
N GLN A 44 48.29 -2.00 -24.93
CA GLN A 44 49.74 -1.97 -25.10
C GLN A 44 50.37 -3.37 -25.04
N SER A 45 49.92 -4.21 -24.11
CA SER A 45 50.42 -5.58 -23.96
C SER A 45 49.37 -6.48 -23.33
N ILE A 46 49.39 -7.76 -23.69
CA ILE A 46 48.50 -8.80 -23.15
C ILE A 46 49.39 -9.98 -22.75
N ASP A 47 49.21 -10.49 -21.54
CA ASP A 47 49.77 -11.73 -21.08
C ASP A 47 48.70 -12.59 -20.37
N VAL A 48 49.08 -13.80 -19.95
CA VAL A 48 48.16 -14.74 -19.28
C VAL A 48 47.74 -14.31 -17.87
N ARG A 49 48.35 -13.27 -17.30
CA ARG A 49 48.09 -12.74 -15.95
C ARG A 49 47.41 -11.36 -15.97
N GLY A 50 47.35 -10.69 -17.12
CA GLY A 50 46.73 -9.38 -17.26
C GLY A 50 47.10 -8.66 -18.55
N PHE A 51 46.79 -7.37 -18.59
CA PHE A 51 47.01 -6.52 -19.75
C PHE A 51 47.26 -5.07 -19.34
N GLU A 52 47.87 -4.30 -20.23
CA GLU A 52 48.11 -2.87 -20.06
C GLU A 52 47.30 -2.07 -21.08
N ILE A 53 46.63 -1.03 -20.60
CA ILE A 53 45.84 -0.10 -21.41
C ILE A 53 46.46 1.29 -21.30
N CYS A 54 46.51 1.99 -22.43
CA CYS A 54 46.87 3.38 -22.48
C CYS A 54 45.71 4.25 -22.96
N ALA A 55 45.63 5.46 -22.41
CA ALA A 55 44.66 6.48 -22.79
C ALA A 55 45.33 7.85 -22.98
N ARG A 56 44.96 8.56 -24.04
CA ARG A 56 45.42 9.94 -24.33
C ARG A 56 44.23 10.85 -24.60
N GLU A 57 44.10 11.92 -23.82
CA GLU A 57 43.03 12.92 -23.93
C GLU A 57 43.41 14.07 -24.85
N ALA A 58 42.38 14.64 -25.49
CA ALA A 58 42.46 15.94 -26.12
C ALA A 58 42.09 17.03 -25.10
N GLY A 59 42.64 18.25 -25.22
CA GLY A 59 42.21 19.40 -24.40
C GLY A 59 42.71 19.41 -22.94
N MET A 60 41.96 20.08 -22.05
CA MET A 60 42.21 20.08 -20.60
C MET A 60 41.87 18.69 -20.05
N GLY A 61 42.88 17.94 -19.62
CA GLY A 61 42.70 16.57 -19.16
C GLY A 61 41.76 16.43 -17.95
N SER A 62 41.16 15.26 -17.80
CA SER A 62 40.10 14.99 -16.80
C SER A 62 40.59 14.84 -15.35
N ASN A 63 41.86 15.14 -15.07
CA ASN A 63 42.50 15.03 -13.75
C ASN A 63 42.32 13.68 -13.03
N GLY A 64 41.97 12.60 -13.76
CA GLY A 64 41.88 11.24 -13.23
C GLY A 64 40.47 10.69 -13.00
N THR A 65 39.41 11.36 -13.42
CA THR A 65 38.00 10.93 -13.25
C THR A 65 37.48 9.94 -14.30
N LYS A 66 38.39 9.27 -15.02
CA LYS A 66 38.03 8.36 -16.12
C LYS A 66 37.86 6.93 -15.62
N VAL A 67 36.86 6.25 -16.14
CA VAL A 67 36.67 4.82 -15.98
C VAL A 67 36.92 4.17 -17.35
N ILE A 68 37.87 3.24 -17.42
CA ILE A 68 38.07 2.42 -18.62
C ILE A 68 37.25 1.15 -18.45
N ASN A 69 36.24 1.00 -19.30
CA ASN A 69 35.44 -0.20 -19.40
C ASN A 69 36.18 -1.19 -20.29
N TRP A 70 36.19 -2.46 -19.92
CA TRP A 70 36.85 -3.49 -20.71
C TRP A 70 36.06 -4.79 -20.67
N VAL A 71 36.17 -5.55 -21.76
CA VAL A 71 35.76 -6.96 -21.83
C VAL A 71 36.91 -7.74 -22.42
N ALA A 72 37.27 -8.84 -21.75
CA ALA A 72 38.27 -9.78 -22.22
C ALA A 72 37.60 -11.14 -22.42
N PHE A 73 37.87 -11.78 -23.55
CA PHE A 73 37.40 -13.13 -23.81
C PHE A 73 38.42 -13.94 -24.60
N GLN A 74 38.36 -15.25 -24.39
CA GLN A 74 39.06 -16.26 -25.16
C GLN A 74 38.07 -16.89 -26.14
N ASP A 75 38.51 -17.11 -27.38
CA ASP A 75 37.85 -17.84 -28.47
C ASP A 75 36.40 -18.28 -28.16
N GLN A 76 35.45 -17.40 -28.50
CA GLN A 76 34.02 -17.61 -28.26
C GLN A 76 33.35 -18.03 -29.57
N PRO A 77 32.90 -19.30 -29.73
CA PRO A 77 32.41 -19.81 -31.02
C PRO A 77 31.23 -19.04 -31.63
N GLN A 78 30.50 -18.28 -30.81
CA GLN A 78 29.33 -17.50 -31.24
C GLN A 78 29.66 -16.03 -31.54
N LEU A 79 30.89 -15.57 -31.25
CA LEU A 79 31.39 -14.26 -31.66
C LEU A 79 32.29 -14.44 -32.87
N ILE A 80 32.00 -13.74 -33.96
CA ILE A 80 32.93 -13.69 -35.09
C ILE A 80 33.96 -12.63 -34.77
N ASN A 81 35.24 -13.01 -34.73
CA ASN A 81 36.31 -12.10 -34.38
C ASN A 81 37.50 -12.19 -35.33
N GLY A 82 38.38 -11.20 -35.22
CA GLY A 82 39.64 -11.17 -35.96
C GLY A 82 40.49 -9.96 -35.61
N SER A 83 41.55 -9.78 -36.40
CA SER A 83 42.49 -8.66 -36.27
C SER A 83 42.88 -8.14 -37.65
N VAL A 84 43.10 -6.84 -37.76
CA VAL A 84 43.62 -6.19 -38.97
C VAL A 84 44.93 -5.51 -38.62
N ALA A 85 46.00 -5.84 -39.35
CA ALA A 85 47.30 -5.20 -39.20
C ALA A 85 47.51 -4.14 -40.29
N PHE A 86 47.77 -2.90 -39.88
CA PHE A 86 48.15 -1.81 -40.77
C PHE A 86 49.67 -1.76 -40.89
N SER A 87 50.20 -2.46 -41.88
CA SER A 87 51.65 -2.60 -42.11
C SER A 87 52.25 -1.38 -42.83
N GLY A 88 53.56 -1.21 -42.63
CA GLY A 88 54.34 -0.10 -43.18
C GLY A 88 54.32 1.17 -42.34
N ILE A 89 55.21 2.10 -42.66
CA ILE A 89 55.29 3.40 -41.98
C ILE A 89 54.15 4.29 -42.47
N TRP A 90 53.43 4.90 -41.55
CA TRP A 90 52.43 5.93 -41.86
C TRP A 90 52.49 7.09 -40.88
N THR A 91 51.93 8.23 -41.31
CA THR A 91 51.90 9.52 -40.60
C THR A 91 50.46 10.01 -40.51
N THR A 92 50.17 11.31 -40.60
CA THR A 92 48.84 11.95 -40.44
C THR A 92 47.69 11.45 -41.36
N GLU A 93 47.95 10.54 -42.29
CA GLU A 93 46.95 10.06 -43.25
C GLU A 93 45.93 9.11 -42.60
N THR A 94 44.68 9.18 -43.05
CA THR A 94 43.66 8.17 -42.72
C THR A 94 43.96 6.89 -43.50
N LYS A 95 44.00 5.75 -42.82
CA LYS A 95 44.08 4.43 -43.47
C LYS A 95 42.84 3.61 -43.14
N CYS A 96 42.22 3.04 -44.17
CA CYS A 96 41.08 2.14 -44.02
C CYS A 96 41.39 0.77 -44.63
N SER A 97 40.90 -0.29 -43.97
CA SER A 97 41.04 -1.67 -44.45
C SER A 97 39.70 -2.37 -44.41
N LYS A 98 39.34 -2.98 -45.53
CA LYS A 98 38.10 -3.76 -45.66
C LYS A 98 38.26 -5.14 -45.02
N VAL A 99 37.27 -5.51 -44.22
CA VAL A 99 37.14 -6.83 -43.57
C VAL A 99 35.88 -7.49 -44.09
N THR A 100 36.02 -8.75 -44.53
CA THR A 100 34.89 -9.60 -44.93
C THR A 100 34.67 -10.63 -43.85
N PHE A 101 33.44 -10.79 -43.38
CA PHE A 101 33.12 -11.80 -42.37
C PHE A 101 33.32 -13.21 -42.94
N SER A 102 33.71 -14.16 -42.07
CA SER A 102 33.82 -15.57 -42.43
C SER A 102 32.47 -16.19 -42.82
N GLN A 103 31.37 -15.64 -42.29
CA GLN A 103 29.98 -15.98 -42.60
C GLN A 103 29.13 -14.70 -42.64
N SER A 104 28.10 -14.68 -43.48
CA SER A 104 27.16 -13.55 -43.57
C SER A 104 26.16 -13.56 -42.41
N PHE A 105 25.86 -12.39 -41.84
CA PHE A 105 24.81 -12.21 -40.85
C PHE A 105 23.42 -12.08 -41.49
N ALA A 106 22.36 -12.39 -40.73
CA ALA A 106 20.98 -12.28 -41.22
C ALA A 106 20.51 -10.82 -41.26
N SER A 107 20.91 -10.04 -40.26
CA SER A 107 20.77 -8.58 -40.22
C SER A 107 22.13 -7.92 -39.96
N ARG A 108 22.14 -6.59 -39.84
CA ARG A 108 23.39 -5.84 -39.63
C ARG A 108 23.93 -6.17 -38.23
N PRO A 109 25.15 -6.72 -38.10
CA PRO A 109 25.70 -7.06 -36.79
C PRO A 109 26.16 -5.81 -36.04
N HIS A 110 26.28 -5.93 -34.72
CA HIS A 110 27.06 -4.99 -33.92
C HIS A 110 28.54 -5.35 -34.05
N VAL A 111 29.39 -4.37 -34.35
CA VAL A 111 30.84 -4.58 -34.52
C VAL A 111 31.60 -3.66 -33.59
N PHE A 112 32.52 -4.22 -32.80
CA PHE A 112 33.36 -3.50 -31.85
C PHE A 112 34.82 -3.62 -32.24
N VAL A 113 35.55 -2.52 -32.12
CA VAL A 113 36.95 -2.40 -32.54
C VAL A 113 37.80 -1.82 -31.41
N THR A 114 39.06 -2.25 -31.33
CA THR A 114 40.01 -1.73 -30.34
C THR A 114 41.43 -1.75 -30.93
N ALA A 115 42.14 -0.62 -30.83
CA ALA A 115 43.55 -0.53 -31.21
C ALA A 115 44.43 -1.32 -30.23
N LYS A 116 45.44 -1.99 -30.78
CA LYS A 116 46.40 -2.81 -30.06
C LYS A 116 47.78 -2.71 -30.68
N TYR A 117 48.79 -2.81 -29.83
CA TYR A 117 50.19 -2.91 -30.20
C TYR A 117 50.82 -4.18 -29.65
N THR A 118 51.86 -4.68 -30.32
CA THR A 118 52.69 -5.82 -29.89
C THR A 118 54.05 -5.40 -29.34
N ARG A 119 54.24 -4.09 -29.16
CA ARG A 119 55.46 -3.44 -28.67
C ARG A 119 55.11 -2.37 -27.63
N ASN A 120 56.13 -1.92 -26.90
CA ASN A 120 56.00 -0.73 -26.07
C ASN A 120 55.59 0.49 -26.91
N THR A 121 54.66 1.27 -26.37
CA THR A 121 54.07 2.43 -27.05
C THR A 121 54.51 3.75 -26.43
N MET A 122 54.61 4.79 -27.26
CA MET A 122 54.86 6.18 -26.86
C MET A 122 53.56 6.99 -26.94
N PRO A 123 53.49 8.21 -26.35
CA PRO A 123 52.29 9.04 -26.44
C PRO A 123 51.82 9.27 -27.88
N GLN A 124 52.78 9.43 -28.80
CA GLN A 124 52.56 9.62 -30.22
C GLN A 124 51.94 8.42 -30.94
N ASP A 125 51.88 7.22 -30.33
CA ASP A 125 51.21 6.06 -30.93
C ASP A 125 49.67 6.12 -30.77
N ALA A 126 49.12 7.20 -30.19
CA ALA A 126 47.69 7.36 -30.02
C ALA A 126 46.97 7.53 -31.37
N MET A 127 45.83 6.86 -31.55
CA MET A 127 45.00 6.97 -32.76
C MET A 127 43.51 6.93 -32.44
N TYR A 128 42.73 7.49 -33.36
CA TYR A 128 41.30 7.23 -33.47
C TYR A 128 41.06 5.97 -34.31
N VAL A 129 40.08 5.17 -33.90
CA VAL A 129 39.62 3.98 -34.62
C VAL A 129 38.10 4.06 -34.74
N TRP A 130 37.59 3.86 -35.94
CA TRP A 130 36.15 3.81 -36.20
C TRP A 130 35.84 2.87 -37.37
N LEU A 131 34.55 2.70 -37.62
CA LEU A 131 34.03 1.81 -38.65
C LEU A 131 33.34 2.56 -39.78
N GLU A 132 33.49 2.04 -40.98
CA GLU A 132 32.86 2.54 -42.20
C GLU A 132 32.17 1.41 -42.96
N ASN A 133 31.20 1.74 -43.81
CA ASN A 133 30.58 0.81 -44.77
C ASN A 133 30.12 -0.53 -44.16
N LEU A 134 29.57 -0.51 -42.94
CA LEU A 134 29.10 -1.71 -42.24
C LEU A 134 27.87 -2.34 -42.92
N THR A 135 28.04 -3.56 -43.42
CA THR A 135 27.02 -4.38 -44.09
C THR A 135 26.89 -5.75 -43.41
N THR A 136 25.99 -6.61 -43.90
CA THR A 136 25.84 -7.99 -43.37
C THR A 136 26.99 -8.92 -43.75
N THR A 137 27.86 -8.53 -44.68
CA THR A 137 28.94 -9.37 -45.22
C THR A 137 30.34 -8.78 -45.03
N SER A 138 30.45 -7.46 -44.85
CA SER A 138 31.73 -6.78 -44.71
C SER A 138 31.60 -5.42 -44.04
N PHE A 139 32.73 -4.89 -43.60
CA PHE A 139 32.88 -3.55 -43.04
C PHE A 139 34.29 -3.03 -43.30
N GLU A 140 34.53 -1.75 -43.05
CA GLU A 140 35.86 -1.14 -43.14
C GLU A 140 36.28 -0.63 -41.76
N ILE A 141 37.52 -0.92 -41.36
CA ILE A 141 38.15 -0.36 -40.17
C ILE A 141 39.03 0.79 -40.61
N CYS A 142 38.82 1.97 -40.05
CA CYS A 142 39.63 3.15 -40.33
C CYS A 142 40.42 3.59 -39.10
N ILE A 143 41.66 4.00 -39.32
CA ILE A 143 42.55 4.56 -38.31
C ILE A 143 43.08 5.93 -38.74
N ARG A 144 43.26 6.83 -37.77
CA ARG A 144 43.93 8.11 -37.96
C ARG A 144 44.71 8.52 -36.72
N GLU A 145 45.89 9.08 -36.93
CA GLU A 145 46.74 9.67 -35.90
C GLU A 145 45.94 10.65 -35.02
N PHE A 146 46.11 10.53 -33.70
CA PHE A 146 45.38 11.32 -32.71
C PHE A 146 45.76 12.80 -32.73
N LEU A 147 47.06 13.11 -32.86
CA LEU A 147 47.58 14.46 -33.07
C LEU A 147 48.33 14.53 -34.40
N PRO A 148 47.86 15.33 -35.37
CA PRO A 148 48.52 15.47 -36.65
C PRO A 148 50.02 15.77 -36.54
N PHE A 149 50.83 15.02 -37.29
CA PHE A 149 52.28 15.17 -37.39
C PHE A 149 53.04 14.83 -36.09
N ASP A 150 52.50 13.99 -35.22
CA ASP A 150 53.13 13.66 -33.94
C ASP A 150 54.14 12.51 -34.00
N GLY A 151 54.24 11.78 -35.13
CA GLY A 151 55.34 10.87 -35.35
C GLY A 151 55.17 9.87 -36.49
N LYS A 152 56.05 8.86 -36.50
CA LYS A 152 55.93 7.69 -37.39
C LYS A 152 55.21 6.58 -36.64
N HIS A 153 54.20 6.01 -37.28
CA HIS A 153 53.42 4.89 -36.75
C HIS A 153 53.77 3.61 -37.49
N GLN A 154 53.95 2.51 -36.74
CA GLN A 154 54.27 1.18 -37.25
C GLN A 154 53.59 0.12 -36.39
N ASP A 155 53.24 -1.00 -37.03
CA ASP A 155 52.72 -2.23 -36.41
C ASP A 155 51.43 -2.05 -35.61
N THR A 156 50.55 -1.16 -36.11
CA THR A 156 49.21 -0.95 -35.56
C THR A 156 48.32 -2.14 -35.90
N ILE A 157 47.71 -2.74 -34.88
CA ILE A 157 46.72 -3.81 -35.03
C ILE A 157 45.39 -3.29 -34.49
N VAL A 158 44.30 -3.61 -35.17
CA VAL A 158 42.94 -3.39 -34.65
C VAL A 158 42.27 -4.74 -34.50
N ASP A 159 42.00 -5.11 -33.25
CA ASP A 159 41.20 -6.29 -32.91
C ASP A 159 39.72 -5.92 -33.07
N TRP A 160 38.92 -6.86 -33.56
CA TRP A 160 37.49 -6.67 -33.77
C TRP A 160 36.70 -7.93 -33.44
N PHE A 161 35.45 -7.73 -33.01
CA PHE A 161 34.46 -8.79 -32.92
C PHE A 161 33.08 -8.29 -33.36
N ALA A 162 32.25 -9.23 -33.80
CA ALA A 162 30.92 -8.97 -34.34
C ALA A 162 29.91 -10.03 -33.87
N PHE A 163 28.69 -9.59 -33.60
CA PHE A 163 27.57 -10.47 -33.24
C PHE A 163 26.22 -9.88 -33.65
N GLU A 164 25.19 -10.71 -33.62
CA GLU A 164 23.81 -10.35 -33.93
C GLU A 164 22.89 -10.92 -32.84
N GLY A 165 21.94 -10.12 -32.37
CA GLY A 165 20.95 -10.53 -31.36
C GLY A 165 21.55 -10.88 -29.99
N ASN A 166 20.82 -11.69 -29.22
CA ASN A 166 21.32 -12.25 -27.98
C ASN A 166 22.24 -13.42 -28.28
N VAL A 167 23.44 -13.42 -27.68
CA VAL A 167 24.47 -14.46 -27.90
C VAL A 167 24.46 -15.45 -26.73
N PRO A 168 23.94 -16.67 -26.89
CA PRO A 168 23.99 -17.70 -25.85
C PRO A 168 25.40 -17.94 -25.30
N GLY A 169 25.52 -17.91 -23.97
CA GLY A 169 26.81 -18.15 -23.28
C GLY A 169 27.69 -16.91 -23.13
N VAL A 170 27.30 -15.77 -23.70
CA VAL A 170 27.96 -14.47 -23.47
C VAL A 170 27.04 -13.60 -22.62
N ASN A 171 27.50 -13.21 -21.43
CA ASN A 171 26.67 -12.52 -20.44
C ASN A 171 26.60 -10.99 -20.67
N PHE A 172 26.07 -10.59 -21.82
CA PHE A 172 25.72 -9.20 -22.09
C PHE A 172 24.30 -8.93 -21.59
N THR A 173 24.15 -8.02 -20.62
CA THR A 173 22.82 -7.71 -20.05
C THR A 173 21.94 -7.00 -21.07
N LEU A 174 22.51 -6.04 -21.81
CA LEU A 174 21.82 -5.33 -22.90
C LEU A 174 22.79 -5.06 -24.05
N ALA A 175 22.29 -5.02 -25.27
CA ALA A 175 22.99 -4.49 -26.43
C ALA A 175 22.03 -3.64 -27.27
N GLY A 176 22.56 -2.61 -27.92
CA GLY A 176 21.72 -1.72 -28.72
C GLY A 176 22.53 -0.71 -29.52
N GLU A 177 21.81 0.25 -30.08
CA GLU A 177 22.40 1.27 -30.93
C GLU A 177 21.75 2.64 -30.72
N ALA A 178 22.58 3.68 -30.63
CA ALA A 178 22.16 5.07 -30.54
C ALA A 178 22.40 5.77 -31.88
N PHE A 179 21.34 6.33 -32.45
CA PHE A 179 21.39 7.07 -33.72
C PHE A 179 21.65 8.55 -33.49
N PHE A 180 22.68 9.08 -34.15
CA PHE A 180 23.02 10.50 -34.15
C PHE A 180 22.82 11.07 -35.56
N PRO A 181 21.79 11.91 -35.77
CA PRO A 181 21.50 12.48 -37.09
C PRO A 181 22.49 13.55 -37.53
N ASN A 182 23.27 14.11 -36.60
CA ASN A 182 24.23 15.20 -36.82
C ASN A 182 23.66 16.42 -37.60
N SER A 183 22.38 16.73 -37.37
CA SER A 183 21.63 17.77 -38.11
C SER A 183 21.74 19.19 -37.54
N GLY A 184 22.62 19.44 -36.57
CA GLY A 184 22.76 20.74 -35.87
C GLY A 184 24.21 21.09 -35.55
N PHE A 185 24.43 22.24 -34.90
CA PHE A 185 25.77 22.65 -34.45
C PHE A 185 26.02 22.20 -33.01
N PRO A 186 27.20 21.63 -32.70
CA PRO A 186 27.50 21.20 -31.35
C PRO A 186 27.76 22.40 -30.43
N LYS A 187 27.33 22.29 -29.17
CA LYS A 187 27.36 23.40 -28.20
C LYS A 187 28.69 23.46 -27.45
N ALA A 188 29.06 24.65 -26.97
CA ALA A 188 30.24 24.84 -26.14
C ALA A 188 30.14 24.08 -24.80
N ASP A 189 28.94 24.00 -24.22
CA ASP A 189 28.68 23.27 -22.97
C ASP A 189 28.89 21.74 -23.12
N ASP A 190 28.75 21.23 -24.34
CA ASP A 190 29.00 19.83 -24.70
C ASP A 190 30.41 19.62 -25.30
N SER A 191 31.37 20.53 -25.01
CA SER A 191 32.74 20.48 -25.56
C SER A 191 32.80 20.34 -27.09
N TYR A 192 31.82 20.93 -27.78
CA TYR A 192 31.62 20.84 -29.22
C TYR A 192 31.47 19.39 -29.72
N GLY A 193 30.88 18.50 -28.91
CA GLY A 193 30.38 17.19 -29.30
C GLY A 193 28.84 17.16 -29.39
N PHE A 194 28.30 16.06 -29.91
CA PHE A 194 26.87 15.75 -29.85
C PHE A 194 26.64 14.71 -28.77
N CYS A 195 25.77 15.01 -27.81
CA CYS A 195 25.47 14.09 -26.72
C CYS A 195 23.99 13.74 -26.65
N GLN A 196 23.68 12.49 -26.36
CA GLN A 196 22.31 11.98 -26.23
C GLN A 196 22.19 11.06 -25.03
N GLN A 197 21.09 11.17 -24.30
CA GLN A 197 20.76 10.24 -23.22
C GLN A 197 20.04 9.00 -23.78
N THR A 198 20.53 7.83 -23.42
CA THR A 198 19.99 6.52 -23.76
C THR A 198 19.47 5.87 -22.48
N LYS A 199 18.17 5.60 -22.41
CA LYS A 199 17.55 4.93 -21.26
C LYS A 199 17.65 3.42 -21.39
N PHE A 200 17.88 2.73 -20.28
CA PHE A 200 17.79 1.28 -20.20
C PHE A 200 16.31 0.88 -20.07
N ASN A 201 15.97 -0.31 -20.55
CA ASN A 201 14.62 -0.90 -20.41
C ASN A 201 14.43 -1.63 -19.07
N THR A 202 15.38 -1.48 -18.15
CA THR A 202 15.46 -2.15 -16.86
C THR A 202 16.26 -1.27 -15.89
N THR A 203 16.28 -1.65 -14.61
CA THR A 203 17.06 -0.98 -13.57
C THR A 203 18.18 -1.89 -13.09
N PHE A 204 19.39 -1.37 -12.99
CA PHE A 204 20.55 -2.10 -12.48
C PHE A 204 20.71 -1.90 -10.97
N TYR A 205 21.29 -2.90 -10.30
CA TYR A 205 21.65 -2.84 -8.88
C TYR A 205 22.76 -1.79 -8.61
N ALA A 206 23.71 -1.66 -9.52
CA ALA A 206 24.80 -0.68 -9.50
C ALA A 206 25.05 -0.12 -10.91
N PRO A 207 25.72 1.04 -11.07
CA PRO A 207 26.02 1.59 -12.39
C PRO A 207 26.74 0.56 -13.27
N PRO A 208 26.19 0.19 -14.44
CA PRO A 208 26.73 -0.90 -15.25
C PRO A 208 27.96 -0.49 -16.07
N LEU A 209 28.71 -1.49 -16.56
CA LEU A 209 29.83 -1.30 -17.48
C LEU A 209 29.31 -1.20 -18.92
N VAL A 210 29.87 -0.27 -19.70
CA VAL A 210 29.43 0.00 -21.07
C VAL A 210 30.59 -0.07 -22.07
N LEU A 211 30.46 -0.85 -23.13
CA LEU A 211 31.34 -0.80 -24.31
C LEU A 211 30.67 -0.08 -25.46
N LEU A 212 31.44 0.69 -26.23
CA LEU A 212 30.97 1.46 -27.37
C LEU A 212 31.80 1.17 -28.63
N SER A 213 31.16 1.28 -29.79
CA SER A 213 31.80 1.32 -31.10
C SER A 213 30.99 2.23 -32.02
N VAL A 214 31.66 3.04 -32.83
CA VAL A 214 31.00 4.08 -33.63
C VAL A 214 31.25 3.86 -35.12
N HIS A 215 30.21 4.04 -35.92
CA HIS A 215 30.27 3.91 -37.37
C HIS A 215 29.40 4.94 -38.09
N HIS A 216 29.79 5.34 -39.30
CA HIS A 216 28.93 6.17 -40.15
C HIS A 216 27.80 5.36 -40.78
N LYS A 217 26.66 6.01 -40.93
CA LYS A 217 25.53 5.44 -41.65
C LYS A 217 25.74 5.68 -43.15
N TYR A 218 26.09 4.61 -43.87
CA TYR A 218 26.13 4.63 -45.33
C TYR A 218 24.71 4.58 -45.92
N ASP A 219 24.25 5.68 -46.51
CA ASP A 219 22.97 5.77 -47.21
C ASP A 219 23.13 6.28 -48.65
N ARG A 220 23.17 5.35 -49.61
CA ARG A 220 23.32 5.63 -51.05
C ARG A 220 22.34 6.67 -51.62
N GLN A 221 21.24 6.98 -50.94
CA GLN A 221 20.25 7.96 -51.42
C GLN A 221 20.58 9.41 -51.04
N LEU A 222 21.46 9.63 -50.06
CA LEU A 222 21.93 10.94 -49.63
C LEU A 222 23.24 11.27 -50.38
N GLY A 223 23.14 11.78 -51.61
CA GLY A 223 24.26 12.02 -52.54
C GLY A 223 25.38 13.00 -52.11
N HIS A 224 25.62 13.18 -50.82
CA HIS A 224 26.64 14.05 -50.23
C HIS A 224 27.48 13.32 -49.16
N HIS A 225 28.04 12.15 -49.47
CA HIS A 225 28.92 11.44 -48.54
C HIS A 225 30.32 12.06 -48.48
N ARG A 226 30.86 12.22 -47.28
CA ARG A 226 32.28 12.49 -47.10
C ARG A 226 33.07 11.21 -47.37
N LEU A 227 34.21 11.34 -48.04
CA LEU A 227 35.13 10.22 -48.19
C LEU A 227 35.63 9.80 -46.80
N PRO A 228 35.79 8.49 -46.52
CA PRO A 228 36.28 7.98 -45.23
C PRO A 228 37.55 8.68 -44.73
N GLU A 229 38.43 9.10 -45.65
CA GLU A 229 39.65 9.84 -45.35
C GLU A 229 39.45 11.17 -44.61
N ASN A 230 38.25 11.76 -44.68
CA ASN A 230 37.89 13.02 -44.04
C ASN A 230 36.79 12.86 -42.96
N ASN A 231 36.47 11.64 -42.54
CA ASN A 231 35.32 11.32 -41.69
C ASN A 231 35.75 10.71 -40.35
N ILE A 232 36.55 11.44 -39.57
CA ILE A 232 37.07 10.92 -38.29
C ILE A 232 36.00 11.06 -37.22
N ILE A 233 35.67 9.97 -36.54
CA ILE A 233 34.71 9.98 -35.42
C ILE A 233 35.26 9.29 -34.19
N THR A 234 34.76 9.72 -33.04
CA THR A 234 35.05 9.13 -31.73
C THR A 234 33.83 9.24 -30.84
N ALA A 235 33.62 8.24 -29.98
CA ALA A 235 32.48 8.17 -29.07
C ALA A 235 32.94 7.77 -27.66
N TRP A 236 32.26 8.29 -26.65
CA TRP A 236 32.48 7.96 -25.25
C TRP A 236 31.18 8.04 -24.45
N VAL A 237 31.18 7.43 -23.26
CA VAL A 237 30.08 7.59 -22.31
C VAL A 237 30.42 8.74 -21.36
N GLU A 238 29.57 9.74 -21.28
CA GLU A 238 29.77 10.88 -20.39
C GLU A 238 29.26 10.62 -18.97
N ASP A 239 28.15 9.89 -18.86
CA ASP A 239 27.50 9.62 -17.58
C ASP A 239 26.76 8.27 -17.61
N ILE A 240 26.73 7.57 -16.47
CA ILE A 240 26.06 6.28 -16.26
C ILE A 240 25.32 6.31 -14.92
N THR A 241 24.02 6.02 -14.97
CA THR A 241 23.12 5.86 -13.81
C THR A 241 22.55 4.44 -13.79
N LEU A 242 21.73 4.12 -12.78
CA LEU A 242 21.07 2.80 -12.69
C LEU A 242 20.05 2.54 -13.82
N THR A 243 19.58 3.58 -14.51
CA THR A 243 18.48 3.50 -15.49
C THR A 243 18.79 4.15 -16.84
N SER A 244 19.95 4.80 -16.99
CA SER A 244 20.32 5.46 -18.24
C SER A 244 21.81 5.76 -18.34
N MET A 245 22.28 6.04 -19.56
CA MET A 245 23.61 6.57 -19.84
C MET A 245 23.55 7.75 -20.81
N LYS A 246 24.53 8.65 -20.76
CA LYS A 246 24.72 9.74 -21.74
C LYS A 246 25.87 9.38 -22.68
N ILE A 247 25.59 9.19 -23.96
CA ILE A 247 26.61 8.90 -24.99
C ILE A 247 26.94 10.21 -25.70
N CYS A 248 28.23 10.49 -25.88
CA CYS A 248 28.71 11.63 -26.64
C CYS A 248 29.56 11.17 -27.83
N VAL A 249 29.44 11.89 -28.94
CA VAL A 249 30.19 11.67 -30.17
C VAL A 249 30.81 12.96 -30.65
N LYS A 250 31.97 12.85 -31.31
CA LYS A 250 32.62 13.99 -31.96
C LYS A 250 33.14 13.57 -33.32
N ASP A 251 32.74 14.35 -34.33
CA ASP A 251 33.26 14.28 -35.69
C ASP A 251 34.33 15.38 -35.85
N LEU A 252 35.53 15.00 -36.30
CA LEU A 252 36.69 15.88 -36.43
C LEU A 252 36.94 16.35 -37.88
N SER A 253 35.93 16.29 -38.76
CA SER A 253 36.00 16.67 -40.19
C SER A 253 36.22 18.17 -40.51
N GLY A 254 36.35 19.04 -39.49
CA GLY A 254 36.63 20.47 -39.66
C GLY A 254 35.38 21.33 -39.85
N SER A 255 35.47 22.60 -39.45
CA SER A 255 34.33 23.50 -39.25
C SER A 255 33.64 23.96 -40.55
N GLY A 256 32.37 23.55 -40.76
CA GLY A 256 31.43 24.38 -41.53
C GLY A 256 30.39 23.69 -42.45
N ASN A 257 30.30 22.36 -42.53
CA ASN A 257 29.36 21.68 -43.43
C ASN A 257 28.57 20.56 -42.72
N LEU A 258 27.46 20.12 -43.33
CA LEU A 258 26.65 18.98 -42.88
C LEU A 258 27.55 17.75 -42.64
N HIS A 259 27.38 17.14 -41.47
CA HIS A 259 28.09 15.95 -41.01
C HIS A 259 27.30 14.70 -41.39
N ASP A 260 27.99 13.58 -41.63
CA ASP A 260 27.31 12.32 -41.95
C ASP A 260 26.58 11.79 -40.69
N PRO A 261 25.34 11.27 -40.81
CA PRO A 261 24.68 10.60 -39.71
C PRO A 261 25.50 9.39 -39.24
N LEU A 262 25.49 9.13 -37.95
CA LEU A 262 26.29 8.06 -37.35
C LEU A 262 25.50 7.23 -36.34
N ASN A 263 25.98 6.02 -36.12
CA ASN A 263 25.39 5.05 -35.21
C ASN A 263 26.45 4.60 -34.20
N VAL A 264 26.12 4.64 -32.92
CA VAL A 264 26.95 4.11 -31.84
C VAL A 264 26.34 2.81 -31.35
N SER A 265 26.98 1.69 -31.68
CA SER A 265 26.66 0.39 -31.10
C SER A 265 27.19 0.32 -29.67
N TYR A 266 26.40 -0.19 -28.74
CA TYR A 266 26.77 -0.32 -27.34
C TYR A 266 26.40 -1.69 -26.74
N ILE A 267 27.19 -2.12 -25.76
CA ILE A 267 26.93 -3.28 -24.89
C ILE A 267 26.93 -2.78 -23.46
N VAL A 268 25.98 -3.25 -22.65
CA VAL A 268 25.87 -2.99 -21.21
C VAL A 268 25.98 -4.31 -20.46
N THR A 269 26.84 -4.37 -19.45
CA THR A 269 26.98 -5.53 -18.56
C THR A 269 26.93 -5.08 -17.10
N GLY A 270 26.12 -5.77 -16.31
CA GLY A 270 25.89 -5.47 -14.89
C GLY A 270 24.71 -6.27 -14.35
N ASP A 271 24.61 -6.30 -13.01
CA ASP A 271 23.55 -6.99 -12.31
C ASP A 271 22.25 -6.17 -12.28
N LEU A 272 21.13 -6.83 -12.56
CA LEU A 272 19.81 -6.21 -12.47
C LEU A 272 19.39 -6.01 -11.01
N ASP A 273 18.51 -5.04 -10.76
CA ASP A 273 17.93 -4.84 -9.44
C ASP A 273 17.08 -6.06 -9.04
N PRO A 274 17.41 -6.77 -7.94
CA PRO A 274 16.66 -7.96 -7.53
C PRO A 274 15.22 -7.66 -7.07
N CYS A 275 14.82 -6.39 -6.91
CA CYS A 275 13.46 -5.99 -6.56
C CYS A 275 12.54 -5.76 -7.79
N LEU A 276 12.98 -5.95 -9.04
CA LEU A 276 12.20 -5.61 -10.24
C LEU A 276 10.80 -6.26 -10.32
N ASP A 277 10.66 -7.50 -9.83
CA ASP A 277 9.39 -8.27 -9.89
C ASP A 277 8.94 -8.77 -8.52
N ILE A 278 9.33 -8.09 -7.43
CA ILE A 278 8.97 -8.48 -6.05
C ILE A 278 7.81 -7.62 -5.54
N GLU A 279 6.64 -8.23 -5.38
CA GLU A 279 5.53 -7.67 -4.61
C GLU A 279 5.60 -8.13 -3.16
N CYS A 280 5.68 -7.18 -2.23
CA CYS A 280 5.75 -7.45 -0.81
C CYS A 280 4.36 -7.46 -0.16
N PRO A 281 3.98 -8.54 0.57
CA PRO A 281 2.72 -8.57 1.29
C PRO A 281 2.73 -7.63 2.52
N SER A 282 1.55 -7.43 3.10
CA SER A 282 1.37 -6.74 4.40
C SER A 282 2.00 -5.34 4.46
N PHE A 283 1.89 -4.56 3.38
CA PHE A 283 2.49 -3.22 3.27
C PHE A 283 4.03 -3.19 3.40
N GLY A 284 4.69 -4.33 3.21
CA GLY A 284 6.15 -4.39 3.17
C GLY A 284 6.72 -3.67 1.95
N VAL A 285 7.97 -3.25 2.06
CA VAL A 285 8.76 -2.67 0.96
C VAL A 285 9.95 -3.56 0.64
N CYS A 286 10.27 -3.73 -0.65
CA CYS A 286 11.43 -4.50 -1.07
C CYS A 286 12.72 -3.70 -0.81
N ARG A 287 13.68 -4.29 -0.10
CA ARG A 287 15.04 -3.74 0.06
C ARG A 287 16.08 -4.72 -0.45
N THR A 288 17.07 -4.18 -1.15
CA THR A 288 18.22 -4.92 -1.68
C THR A 288 19.36 -4.92 -0.66
N TYR A 289 20.06 -6.05 -0.55
CA TYR A 289 21.22 -6.23 0.32
C TYR A 289 22.48 -6.64 -0.46
N SER A 290 22.28 -7.25 -1.63
CA SER A 290 23.33 -7.51 -2.62
C SER A 290 22.71 -7.60 -4.01
N ALA A 291 23.54 -7.74 -5.05
CA ALA A 291 23.11 -7.98 -6.42
C ALA A 291 22.22 -9.23 -6.60
N HIS A 292 22.22 -10.14 -5.62
CA HIS A 292 21.48 -11.40 -5.67
C HIS A 292 20.58 -11.62 -4.45
N GLU A 293 20.41 -10.60 -3.61
CA GLU A 293 19.64 -10.71 -2.38
C GLU A 293 18.72 -9.51 -2.18
N ALA A 294 17.42 -9.78 -2.15
CA ALA A 294 16.38 -8.84 -1.79
C ALA A 294 15.46 -9.45 -0.73
N ARG A 295 14.92 -8.61 0.16
CA ARG A 295 13.96 -9.03 1.19
C ARG A 295 12.87 -7.99 1.36
N CYS A 296 11.66 -8.46 1.63
CA CYS A 296 10.56 -7.60 2.06
C CYS A 296 10.76 -7.22 3.54
N VAL A 297 10.73 -5.92 3.83
CA VAL A 297 10.87 -5.39 5.19
C VAL A 297 9.80 -4.33 5.47
N CYS A 298 9.48 -4.09 6.73
CA CYS A 298 8.56 -3.02 7.11
C CYS A 298 9.23 -1.65 6.97
N PHE A 299 8.48 -0.66 6.50
CA PHE A 299 8.94 0.72 6.43
C PHE A 299 8.80 1.40 7.80
N GLU A 300 9.92 1.67 8.47
CA GLU A 300 9.91 2.17 9.86
C GLU A 300 9.96 3.71 9.98
N ASP A 301 10.25 4.42 8.89
CA ASP A 301 10.47 5.87 8.90
C ASP A 301 9.17 6.66 8.72
N CYS A 302 8.25 6.51 9.69
CA CYS A 302 6.97 7.21 9.65
C CYS A 302 7.07 8.69 10.09
N PRO A 303 6.33 9.60 9.42
CA PRO A 303 6.32 11.02 9.79
C PRO A 303 5.61 11.24 11.13
N SER A 304 6.00 12.31 11.83
CA SER A 304 5.50 12.66 13.17
C SER A 304 4.29 13.61 13.19
N TYR A 305 3.71 13.93 12.03
CA TYR A 305 2.50 14.76 11.98
C TYR A 305 1.29 13.97 12.46
N GLN A 306 0.30 14.70 12.95
CA GLN A 306 -0.98 14.15 13.37
C GLN A 306 -2.01 14.33 12.25
N ASP A 307 -2.46 13.20 11.70
CA ASP A 307 -3.59 13.08 10.78
C ASP A 307 -4.29 11.76 11.14
N PRO A 308 -4.94 11.72 12.32
CA PRO A 308 -5.26 10.47 12.97
C PRO A 308 -6.19 9.62 12.12
N VAL A 309 -6.04 8.31 12.22
CA VAL A 309 -6.91 7.34 11.57
C VAL A 309 -7.41 6.33 12.58
N CYS A 310 -8.68 5.94 12.44
CA CYS A 310 -9.30 4.91 13.25
C CYS A 310 -9.42 3.61 12.44
N THR A 311 -8.96 2.49 13.03
CA THR A 311 -9.14 1.15 12.47
C THR A 311 -10.48 0.54 12.89
N ALA A 312 -10.91 -0.52 12.21
CA ALA A 312 -12.17 -1.21 12.49
C ALA A 312 -12.30 -1.75 13.94
N ASN A 313 -11.18 -2.06 14.59
CA ASN A 313 -11.14 -2.52 15.99
C ASN A 313 -11.15 -1.35 17.01
N GLY A 314 -11.20 -0.10 16.55
CA GLY A 314 -11.23 1.08 17.41
C GLY A 314 -9.85 1.49 17.94
N THR A 315 -8.76 1.07 17.27
CA THR A 315 -7.40 1.57 17.54
C THR A 315 -7.16 2.85 16.74
N THR A 316 -6.75 3.91 17.43
CA THR A 316 -6.34 5.18 16.80
C THR A 316 -4.84 5.16 16.53
N TYR A 317 -4.45 5.49 15.31
CA TYR A 317 -3.05 5.74 14.93
C TYR A 317 -2.86 7.22 14.60
N ASP A 318 -1.68 7.76 14.90
CA ASP A 318 -1.35 9.18 14.66
C ASP A 318 -1.47 9.57 13.18
N ASN A 319 -1.19 8.64 12.27
CA ASN A 319 -1.41 8.76 10.85
C ASN A 319 -1.41 7.38 10.16
N LYS A 320 -1.72 7.37 8.85
CA LYS A 320 -1.78 6.14 8.04
C LYS A 320 -0.48 5.34 8.03
N CYS A 321 0.69 5.99 8.06
CA CYS A 321 1.98 5.29 8.04
C CYS A 321 2.15 4.41 9.28
N TRP A 322 1.84 4.95 10.47
CA TRP A 322 1.92 4.20 11.72
C TRP A 322 0.97 2.98 11.73
N GLN A 323 -0.20 3.10 11.10
CA GLN A 323 -1.13 1.99 10.94
C GLN A 323 -0.56 0.90 10.00
N GLU A 324 -0.05 1.28 8.83
CA GLU A 324 0.56 0.34 7.87
C GLU A 324 1.80 -0.37 8.46
N LEU A 325 2.62 0.35 9.24
CA LEU A 325 3.75 -0.24 9.98
C LEU A 325 3.30 -1.27 11.02
N SER A 326 2.25 -0.94 11.79
CA SER A 326 1.67 -1.86 12.78
C SER A 326 1.15 -3.14 12.12
N TYR A 327 0.47 -2.99 10.97
CA TYR A 327 0.01 -4.11 10.15
C TYR A 327 1.17 -4.97 9.65
N CYS A 328 2.21 -4.34 9.10
CA CYS A 328 3.39 -5.04 8.60
C CYS A 328 4.11 -5.84 9.69
N LYS A 329 4.20 -5.30 10.91
CA LYS A 329 4.80 -5.97 12.07
C LYS A 329 3.93 -7.08 12.66
N GLY A 330 2.69 -7.27 12.18
CA GLY A 330 1.74 -8.23 12.72
C GLY A 330 1.24 -7.85 14.11
N LEU A 331 1.34 -6.57 14.50
CA LEU A 331 0.77 -6.04 15.74
C LEU A 331 -0.72 -5.72 15.60
N ASP A 332 -1.17 -5.52 14.37
CA ASP A 332 -2.55 -5.25 13.97
C ASP A 332 -2.83 -5.95 12.62
N ASN A 333 -4.08 -6.23 12.30
CA ASN A 333 -4.53 -6.78 11.02
C ASN A 333 -5.75 -6.04 10.43
N TYR A 334 -6.10 -4.88 10.99
CA TYR A 334 -7.25 -4.09 10.57
C TYR A 334 -6.85 -2.94 9.65
N THR A 335 -7.62 -2.75 8.57
CA THR A 335 -7.48 -1.58 7.70
C THR A 335 -8.12 -0.34 8.33
N VAL A 336 -7.75 0.83 7.82
CA VAL A 336 -8.38 2.10 8.20
C VAL A 336 -9.90 2.05 7.90
N TYR A 337 -10.70 2.43 8.89
CA TYR A 337 -12.16 2.48 8.82
C TYR A 337 -12.67 3.90 8.53
N HIS A 338 -12.19 4.91 9.27
CA HIS A 338 -12.50 6.32 9.02
C HIS A 338 -11.32 7.24 9.39
N PRO A 339 -11.23 8.45 8.80
CA PRO A 339 -10.29 9.48 9.24
C PRO A 339 -10.71 10.06 10.59
N GLY A 340 -9.77 10.56 11.37
CA GLY A 340 -9.96 11.05 12.74
C GLY A 340 -9.63 10.00 13.81
N THR A 341 -9.63 10.43 15.07
CA THR A 341 -9.46 9.54 16.23
C THR A 341 -10.70 8.68 16.44
N CYS A 342 -10.55 7.50 17.03
CA CYS A 342 -11.69 6.70 17.46
C CYS A 342 -12.43 7.38 18.63
N GLU A 343 -13.75 7.25 18.68
CA GLU A 343 -14.56 7.72 19.81
C GLU A 343 -14.50 6.70 20.96
N GLY A 344 -14.21 7.18 22.18
CA GLY A 344 -14.27 6.34 23.37
C GLY A 344 -15.72 6.11 23.79
N PHE A 345 -16.19 4.87 23.67
CA PHE A 345 -17.59 4.43 23.89
C PHE A 345 -18.61 5.05 22.90
N PRO A 346 -18.77 4.45 21.70
CA PRO A 346 -19.78 4.87 20.74
C PRO A 346 -21.19 4.76 21.30
N ILE A 347 -21.95 5.86 21.24
CA ILE A 347 -23.28 5.97 21.83
C ILE A 347 -24.16 6.88 20.96
N GLU A 348 -25.40 6.45 20.74
CA GLU A 348 -26.45 7.22 20.08
C GLU A 348 -27.75 7.09 20.86
N ARG A 349 -28.54 8.16 20.91
CA ARG A 349 -29.82 8.17 21.63
C ARG A 349 -30.85 9.03 20.93
N GLY A 350 -32.11 8.66 21.07
CA GLY A 350 -33.19 9.40 20.46
C GLY A 350 -34.55 9.00 20.98
N ARG A 351 -35.57 9.54 20.30
CA ARG A 351 -36.97 9.21 20.49
C ARG A 351 -37.56 8.95 19.11
N VAL A 352 -38.36 7.90 18.99
CA VAL A 352 -39.11 7.60 17.77
C VAL A 352 -40.59 7.51 18.09
N ASP A 353 -41.43 8.05 17.21
CA ASP A 353 -42.87 7.89 17.29
C ASP A 353 -43.27 6.67 16.46
N LEU A 354 -44.06 5.77 17.05
CA LEU A 354 -44.61 4.64 16.32
C LEU A 354 -45.96 5.06 15.73
N VAL A 355 -46.02 5.36 14.43
CA VAL A 355 -47.21 5.95 13.80
C VAL A 355 -48.01 4.89 13.05
N ARG A 356 -49.16 4.50 13.62
CA ARG A 356 -50.25 3.68 13.06
C ARG A 356 -49.85 2.40 12.31
N VAL A 357 -50.14 1.28 12.97
CA VAL A 357 -50.35 -0.01 12.31
C VAL A 357 -51.81 -0.14 11.90
N PRO A 358 -52.14 -0.80 10.78
CA PRO A 358 -53.53 -0.99 10.37
C PRO A 358 -54.41 -1.60 11.46
N LYS A 359 -55.73 -1.33 11.39
CA LYS A 359 -56.77 -1.59 12.41
C LYS A 359 -56.91 -3.03 12.96
N TRP A 360 -56.05 -3.97 12.56
CA TRP A 360 -56.14 -5.41 12.82
C TRP A 360 -54.95 -5.99 13.58
N THR A 361 -53.93 -5.20 13.94
CA THR A 361 -52.76 -5.65 14.72
C THR A 361 -52.64 -4.86 16.02
N ASP A 362 -52.28 -5.55 17.10
CA ASP A 362 -52.07 -4.96 18.44
C ASP A 362 -50.61 -4.52 18.67
N SER A 363 -49.76 -4.63 17.64
CA SER A 363 -48.32 -4.28 17.68
C SER A 363 -47.97 -3.13 16.74
N ALA A 364 -46.85 -2.45 17.00
CA ALA A 364 -46.27 -1.38 16.17
C ALA A 364 -44.75 -1.39 16.13
N CYS A 365 -44.17 -1.29 14.93
CA CYS A 365 -42.72 -1.32 14.71
C CYS A 365 -42.22 -0.14 13.86
N GLU A 366 -41.05 0.40 14.19
CA GLU A 366 -40.34 1.40 13.39
C GLU A 366 -38.85 1.10 13.29
N THR A 367 -38.23 1.45 12.16
CA THR A 367 -36.79 1.27 11.97
C THR A 367 -36.04 2.58 12.20
N VAL A 368 -35.12 2.57 13.16
CA VAL A 368 -34.26 3.69 13.51
C VAL A 368 -32.93 3.56 12.79
N ILE A 369 -32.57 4.58 12.01
CA ILE A 369 -31.33 4.62 11.22
C ILE A 369 -30.28 5.46 11.96
N PHE A 370 -29.10 4.88 12.18
CA PHE A 370 -27.98 5.58 12.80
C PHE A 370 -27.28 6.52 11.79
N PRO A 371 -26.66 7.62 12.26
CA PRO A 371 -25.74 8.37 11.42
C PRO A 371 -24.58 7.49 10.90
N PRO A 372 -23.99 7.81 9.74
CA PRO A 372 -22.86 7.06 9.20
C PRO A 372 -21.65 7.03 10.16
N TYR A 373 -20.96 5.89 10.21
CA TYR A 373 -19.74 5.67 11.01
C TYR A 373 -19.88 5.81 12.53
N ARG A 374 -21.11 5.84 13.06
CA ARG A 374 -21.32 5.91 14.52
C ARG A 374 -20.92 4.66 15.25
N PHE A 375 -21.00 3.49 14.60
CA PHE A 375 -20.68 2.20 15.22
C PHE A 375 -19.67 1.43 14.39
N TYR A 376 -18.71 0.80 15.06
CA TYR A 376 -17.63 0.03 14.44
C TYR A 376 -18.14 -1.32 13.91
N PRO A 377 -17.79 -1.72 12.67
CA PRO A 377 -18.38 -2.88 11.99
C PRO A 377 -18.11 -4.22 12.65
N GLU A 378 -17.02 -4.35 13.41
CA GLU A 378 -16.60 -5.60 14.04
C GLU A 378 -17.03 -5.73 15.50
N LYS A 379 -17.80 -4.77 16.02
CA LYS A 379 -18.28 -4.76 17.40
C LYS A 379 -19.80 -4.88 17.43
N MET A 380 -20.32 -5.61 18.42
CA MET A 380 -21.76 -5.75 18.62
C MET A 380 -22.36 -4.43 19.12
N VAL A 381 -23.52 -4.05 18.57
CA VAL A 381 -24.32 -2.92 19.01
C VAL A 381 -25.37 -3.43 20.00
N HIS A 382 -25.48 -2.78 21.15
CA HIS A 382 -26.52 -3.05 22.14
C HIS A 382 -27.54 -1.91 22.11
N VAL A 383 -28.82 -2.26 22.23
CA VAL A 383 -29.91 -1.27 22.29
C VAL A 383 -30.70 -1.45 23.58
N GLN A 384 -31.13 -0.32 24.16
CA GLN A 384 -32.05 -0.23 25.29
C GLN A 384 -33.21 0.68 24.89
N VAL A 385 -34.44 0.27 25.19
CA VAL A 385 -35.66 1.01 24.82
C VAL A 385 -36.62 1.16 25.99
N THR A 386 -37.46 2.18 25.95
CA THR A 386 -38.51 2.42 26.94
C THR A 386 -39.71 3.09 26.30
N VAL A 387 -40.90 2.56 26.58
CA VAL A 387 -42.16 3.11 26.10
C VAL A 387 -42.55 4.34 26.91
N ASN A 388 -43.00 5.38 26.21
CA ASN A 388 -43.34 6.69 26.74
C ASN A 388 -44.60 7.24 26.04
N HIS A 389 -45.66 7.60 26.78
CA HIS A 389 -46.94 8.11 26.25
C HIS A 389 -47.04 9.64 26.25
N MET A 390 -45.92 10.33 26.04
CA MET A 390 -45.77 11.79 26.23
C MET A 390 -46.62 12.72 25.35
N LYS A 391 -47.11 12.27 24.17
CA LYS A 391 -47.70 13.15 23.15
C LYS A 391 -49.22 13.29 23.21
N LEU A 392 -49.87 12.66 24.18
CA LEU A 392 -51.32 12.59 24.20
C LEU A 392 -51.89 13.63 25.17
N ASN A 393 -52.60 14.60 24.58
CA ASN A 393 -53.50 15.50 25.31
C ASN A 393 -54.82 14.77 25.59
N ASP A 394 -54.74 13.50 25.99
CA ASP A 394 -55.88 12.65 26.30
C ASP A 394 -56.11 12.70 27.81
N SER A 395 -57.35 12.95 28.19
CA SER A 395 -57.62 13.61 29.47
C SER A 395 -58.18 12.71 30.56
N VAL A 396 -58.29 11.37 30.38
CA VAL A 396 -59.05 10.60 31.40
C VAL A 396 -58.57 9.20 31.83
N THR A 397 -57.64 8.48 31.18
CA THR A 397 -57.23 7.15 31.72
C THR A 397 -55.77 6.79 31.44
N VAL A 398 -55.11 6.15 32.41
CA VAL A 398 -53.78 5.54 32.27
C VAL A 398 -53.82 4.48 31.15
N HIS A 399 -52.83 4.47 30.27
CA HIS A 399 -52.77 3.52 29.15
C HIS A 399 -52.64 2.07 29.65
N ASP A 400 -53.12 1.11 28.85
CA ASP A 400 -52.88 -0.31 29.12
C ASP A 400 -51.38 -0.62 29.12
N ALA A 401 -51.00 -1.68 29.82
CA ALA A 401 -49.61 -2.14 29.86
C ALA A 401 -49.07 -2.40 28.45
N VAL A 402 -47.82 -2.01 28.19
CA VAL A 402 -47.16 -2.19 26.89
C VAL A 402 -45.88 -3.00 27.09
N THR A 403 -45.57 -3.87 26.13
CA THR A 403 -44.26 -4.50 26.01
C THR A 403 -43.51 -3.98 24.79
N SER A 404 -42.19 -4.01 24.82
CA SER A 404 -41.31 -3.53 23.76
C SER A 404 -40.10 -4.42 23.56
N TRP A 405 -39.69 -4.59 22.30
CA TRP A 405 -38.50 -5.34 21.92
C TRP A 405 -37.79 -4.71 20.74
N THR A 406 -36.57 -5.16 20.46
CA THR A 406 -35.79 -4.76 19.29
C THR A 406 -35.56 -5.92 18.34
N GLU A 407 -35.46 -5.64 17.05
CA GLU A 407 -35.14 -6.58 15.98
C GLU A 407 -34.05 -5.99 15.07
N ASN A 408 -33.37 -6.84 14.29
CA ASN A 408 -32.41 -6.42 13.26
C ASN A 408 -31.30 -5.48 13.75
N VAL A 409 -30.84 -5.61 15.01
CA VAL A 409 -29.82 -4.72 15.57
C VAL A 409 -28.49 -4.91 14.81
N ASN A 410 -27.99 -3.84 14.19
CA ASN A 410 -26.72 -3.83 13.47
C ASN A 410 -26.05 -2.44 13.51
N THR A 411 -24.91 -2.26 12.84
CA THR A 411 -24.16 -0.99 12.88
C THR A 411 -24.78 0.17 12.10
N LYS A 412 -25.84 -0.08 11.33
CA LYS A 412 -26.53 0.93 10.50
C LYS A 412 -27.91 1.29 11.03
N ASN A 413 -28.63 0.33 11.60
CA ASN A 413 -29.99 0.54 12.11
C ASN A 413 -30.39 -0.55 13.12
N PHE A 414 -31.55 -0.34 13.72
CA PHE A 414 -32.32 -1.36 14.43
C PHE A 414 -33.80 -1.10 14.21
N THR A 415 -34.62 -2.13 14.38
CA THR A 415 -36.08 -2.01 14.42
C THR A 415 -36.53 -2.09 15.86
N VAL A 416 -37.45 -1.23 16.27
CA VAL A 416 -38.08 -1.27 17.60
C VAL A 416 -39.56 -1.51 17.45
N CYS A 417 -40.09 -2.40 18.27
CA CYS A 417 -41.47 -2.82 18.25
C CYS A 417 -42.11 -2.68 19.63
N VAL A 418 -43.42 -2.43 19.66
CA VAL A 418 -44.23 -2.42 20.87
C VAL A 418 -45.51 -3.20 20.67
N MET A 419 -46.08 -3.77 21.74
CA MET A 419 -47.39 -4.41 21.73
C MET A 419 -48.16 -4.07 23.01
N GLN A 420 -49.41 -3.67 22.87
CA GLN A 420 -50.29 -3.39 24.01
C GLN A 420 -50.83 -4.70 24.62
N ALA A 421 -50.98 -4.74 25.94
CA ALA A 421 -51.54 -5.86 26.68
C ALA A 421 -53.07 -5.74 26.76
N GLY A 422 -53.76 -6.88 26.66
CA GLY A 422 -55.23 -6.96 26.79
C GLY A 422 -55.98 -7.20 25.46
N ARG A 423 -57.29 -7.41 25.54
CA ARG A 423 -58.19 -7.59 24.38
C ARG A 423 -59.31 -6.53 24.43
N LYS A 424 -59.16 -5.46 23.62
CA LYS A 424 -60.15 -4.43 23.20
C LYS A 424 -61.12 -3.82 24.22
N GLU A 425 -61.10 -2.48 24.30
CA GLU A 425 -62.28 -1.61 24.14
C GLU A 425 -61.92 -0.36 23.29
N ASP A 426 -62.93 0.25 22.67
CA ASP A 426 -62.91 1.11 21.47
C ASP A 426 -62.13 2.46 21.48
N ASN A 427 -61.18 2.68 22.40
CA ASN A 427 -60.40 3.92 22.48
C ASN A 427 -58.88 3.67 22.39
N LEU A 428 -58.43 3.01 21.32
CA LEU A 428 -57.01 2.98 20.97
C LEU A 428 -56.57 4.40 20.59
N ASN A 429 -55.79 5.04 21.46
CA ASN A 429 -54.92 6.14 21.06
C ASN A 429 -53.62 5.49 20.51
N PRO A 430 -53.42 5.42 19.18
CA PRO A 430 -52.49 4.49 18.53
C PRO A 430 -51.03 4.98 18.57
N PHE A 431 -50.60 5.59 19.67
CA PHE A 431 -49.33 6.30 19.75
C PHE A 431 -48.56 5.87 21.00
N ALA A 432 -47.53 5.06 20.78
CA ALA A 432 -46.43 4.93 21.72
C ALA A 432 -45.25 5.73 21.15
N THR A 433 -44.62 6.54 22.00
CA THR A 433 -43.28 7.07 21.70
C THR A 433 -42.27 6.19 22.41
N VAL A 434 -41.16 5.88 21.75
CA VAL A 434 -40.12 5.04 22.34
C VAL A 434 -38.84 5.85 22.48
N ASP A 435 -38.38 5.99 23.72
CA ASP A 435 -37.04 6.49 24.03
C ASP A 435 -36.04 5.34 23.86
N TRP A 436 -34.92 5.60 23.20
CA TRP A 436 -33.94 4.57 22.87
C TRP A 436 -32.50 5.04 23.06
N LEU A 437 -31.63 4.06 23.33
CA LEU A 437 -30.20 4.21 23.48
C LEU A 437 -29.49 3.03 22.79
N ALA A 438 -28.62 3.34 21.82
CA ALA A 438 -27.75 2.37 21.16
C ALA A 438 -26.29 2.65 21.54
N TYR A 439 -25.51 1.60 21.82
CA TYR A 439 -24.12 1.75 22.25
C TYR A 439 -23.25 0.53 21.90
N GLN A 440 -21.92 0.71 21.91
CA GLN A 440 -20.94 -0.38 21.74
C GLN A 440 -19.94 -0.44 22.91
N GLY A 441 -19.71 -1.65 23.41
CA GLY A 441 -18.86 -1.89 24.58
C GLY A 441 -19.55 -1.50 25.88
N ALA A 442 -18.78 -1.37 26.96
CA ALA A 442 -19.28 -0.97 28.27
C ALA A 442 -18.80 0.44 28.65
N PRO A 443 -19.63 1.28 29.30
CA PRO A 443 -19.16 2.57 29.82
C PRO A 443 -18.16 2.34 30.97
N PRO A 444 -17.33 3.34 31.33
CA PRO A 444 -16.47 3.26 32.51
C PRO A 444 -17.27 2.91 33.76
N GLU A 445 -16.78 1.94 34.55
CA GLU A 445 -17.48 1.42 35.75
C GLU A 445 -18.84 0.76 35.47
N GLY A 446 -19.12 0.42 34.21
CA GLY A 446 -20.28 -0.37 33.79
C GLY A 446 -19.90 -1.70 33.16
N MET A 447 -20.91 -2.57 33.00
CA MET A 447 -20.84 -3.80 32.22
C MET A 447 -22.03 -3.87 31.27
N THR A 448 -21.85 -4.51 30.13
CA THR A 448 -22.93 -4.83 29.20
C THR A 448 -22.79 -6.26 28.73
N GLY A 449 -23.88 -6.82 28.20
CA GLY A 449 -23.86 -8.08 27.49
C GLY A 449 -25.24 -8.44 26.95
N THR A 450 -25.32 -9.64 26.40
CA THR A 450 -26.57 -10.26 25.98
C THR A 450 -26.72 -11.60 26.68
N THR A 451 -27.95 -11.92 27.07
CA THR A 451 -28.30 -13.21 27.69
C THR A 451 -29.26 -13.93 26.78
N LYS A 452 -28.87 -15.12 26.29
CA LYS A 452 -29.77 -15.97 25.51
C LYS A 452 -30.79 -16.64 26.43
N MET A 453 -32.06 -16.49 26.13
CA MET A 453 -33.13 -17.15 26.88
C MET A 453 -33.30 -18.58 26.38
N GLN A 454 -33.51 -19.52 27.30
CA GLN A 454 -33.75 -20.92 26.92
C GLN A 454 -35.11 -21.02 26.24
N LYS A 455 -35.23 -21.88 25.24
CA LYS A 455 -36.47 -22.10 24.50
C LYS A 455 -37.61 -22.51 25.44
N TRP A 456 -38.75 -21.82 25.35
CA TRP A 456 -39.93 -22.07 26.18
C TRP A 456 -41.24 -21.99 25.37
N TRP A 457 -42.34 -22.49 25.95
CA TRP A 457 -43.65 -22.59 25.29
C TRP A 457 -44.75 -21.77 25.96
N SER A 458 -44.66 -21.55 27.26
CA SER A 458 -45.61 -20.73 28.02
C SER A 458 -45.07 -20.42 29.42
N GLY A 459 -45.62 -19.40 30.07
CA GLY A 459 -45.23 -19.00 31.43
C GLY A 459 -44.00 -18.10 31.45
N THR A 460 -43.32 -18.09 32.60
CA THR A 460 -42.12 -17.27 32.84
C THR A 460 -40.86 -18.13 32.67
N GLU A 461 -39.87 -17.61 31.95
CA GLU A 461 -38.52 -18.17 31.84
C GLU A 461 -37.50 -17.17 32.38
N CYS A 462 -36.55 -17.62 33.20
CA CYS A 462 -35.56 -16.73 33.83
C CYS A 462 -34.13 -17.25 33.63
N ALA A 463 -33.19 -16.35 33.39
CA ALA A 463 -31.77 -16.64 33.26
C ALA A 463 -30.93 -15.84 34.27
N ASN A 464 -29.92 -16.47 34.85
CA ASN A 464 -29.00 -15.81 35.77
C ASN A 464 -27.88 -15.08 35.00
N VAL A 465 -27.57 -13.86 35.40
CA VAL A 465 -26.40 -13.10 34.95
C VAL A 465 -25.49 -12.85 36.14
N THR A 466 -24.19 -13.04 35.96
CA THR A 466 -23.19 -12.91 37.05
C THR A 466 -22.11 -11.91 36.66
N TYR A 467 -21.61 -11.17 37.65
CA TYR A 467 -20.52 -10.21 37.53
C TYR A 467 -19.26 -10.70 38.24
N PRO A 468 -18.07 -10.22 37.84
CA PRO A 468 -16.86 -10.36 38.66
C PRO A 468 -17.05 -9.76 40.07
N MET A 469 -16.49 -10.39 41.10
CA MET A 469 -16.73 -10.00 42.52
C MET A 469 -16.41 -8.54 42.83
N ASP A 470 -15.38 -7.97 42.19
CA ASP A 470 -14.89 -6.62 42.44
C ASP A 470 -15.44 -5.59 41.44
N GLN A 471 -16.40 -5.97 40.58
CA GLN A 471 -16.90 -5.08 39.53
C GLN A 471 -17.68 -3.88 40.08
N PHE A 472 -18.56 -4.11 41.06
CA PHE A 472 -19.46 -3.07 41.59
C PHE A 472 -19.29 -2.93 43.10
N GLU A 473 -19.05 -1.70 43.58
CA GLU A 473 -18.98 -1.36 45.01
C GLU A 473 -20.35 -1.41 45.70
N THR A 474 -21.40 -1.08 44.96
CA THR A 474 -22.80 -1.05 45.40
C THR A 474 -23.67 -1.82 44.41
N THR A 475 -24.89 -2.19 44.79
CA THR A 475 -25.83 -2.81 43.84
C THR A 475 -26.00 -1.89 42.62
N PRO A 476 -25.71 -2.38 41.40
CA PRO A 476 -25.77 -1.54 40.20
C PRO A 476 -27.21 -1.29 39.76
N VAL A 477 -27.42 -0.23 38.98
CA VAL A 477 -28.63 -0.07 38.16
C VAL A 477 -28.49 -0.98 36.95
N VAL A 478 -29.53 -1.74 36.62
CA VAL A 478 -29.53 -2.68 35.49
C VAL A 478 -30.67 -2.32 34.53
N LEU A 479 -30.36 -1.96 33.30
CA LEU A 479 -31.33 -1.79 32.21
C LEU A 479 -31.38 -3.07 31.38
N VAL A 480 -32.58 -3.45 30.93
CA VAL A 480 -32.82 -4.64 30.11
C VAL A 480 -33.76 -4.31 28.96
N THR A 481 -33.53 -4.95 27.81
CA THR A 481 -34.41 -4.87 26.64
C THR A 481 -34.38 -6.21 25.92
N ALA A 482 -35.56 -6.74 25.57
CA ALA A 482 -35.68 -7.97 24.79
C ALA A 482 -35.29 -7.71 23.33
N GLU A 483 -34.57 -8.66 22.73
CA GLU A 483 -34.12 -8.66 21.34
C GLU A 483 -34.57 -9.95 20.65
N HIS A 484 -35.34 -9.82 19.57
CA HIS A 484 -35.81 -10.95 18.78
C HIS A 484 -34.97 -11.08 17.50
N LEU A 485 -34.42 -12.27 17.25
CA LEU A 485 -33.70 -12.56 16.00
C LEU A 485 -34.63 -12.97 14.84
N ALA A 486 -35.81 -13.53 15.15
CA ALA A 486 -36.82 -13.88 14.16
C ALA A 486 -37.69 -12.64 13.85
N THR A 487 -37.47 -12.02 12.70
CA THR A 487 -38.13 -10.76 12.33
C THR A 487 -39.59 -10.95 11.93
N GLY A 488 -40.47 -10.07 12.39
CA GLY A 488 -41.88 -10.03 11.96
C GLY A 488 -42.76 -11.14 12.55
N ASN A 489 -42.30 -11.81 13.61
CA ASN A 489 -43.10 -12.76 14.38
C ASN A 489 -43.69 -12.05 15.61
N GLU A 490 -44.76 -11.29 15.41
CA GLU A 490 -45.42 -10.49 16.47
C GLU A 490 -45.92 -11.36 17.64
N TYR A 491 -46.05 -12.68 17.43
CA TYR A 491 -46.44 -13.69 18.42
C TYR A 491 -45.38 -13.96 19.50
N ASP A 492 -44.13 -13.52 19.30
CA ASP A 492 -43.03 -13.72 20.27
C ASP A 492 -42.97 -12.62 21.36
N SER A 493 -43.98 -11.75 21.42
CA SER A 493 -44.05 -10.64 22.35
C SER A 493 -44.02 -11.09 23.81
N SER A 494 -43.01 -10.63 24.56
CA SER A 494 -42.79 -11.03 25.95
C SER A 494 -42.51 -9.84 26.86
N LEU A 495 -42.99 -9.91 28.10
CA LEU A 495 -42.66 -8.98 29.18
C LEU A 495 -41.24 -9.25 29.65
N VAL A 496 -40.48 -8.21 30.00
CA VAL A 496 -39.09 -8.34 30.51
C VAL A 496 -38.90 -7.60 31.82
N TRP A 497 -38.34 -8.29 32.83
CA TRP A 497 -37.96 -7.68 34.10
C TRP A 497 -36.76 -8.39 34.73
N ILE A 498 -36.25 -7.80 35.80
CA ILE A 498 -35.12 -8.29 36.57
C ILE A 498 -35.60 -8.80 37.93
N GLU A 499 -34.97 -9.86 38.42
CA GLU A 499 -35.19 -10.43 39.75
C GLU A 499 -33.87 -10.45 40.56
N ASP A 500 -33.98 -10.07 41.84
CA ASP A 500 -32.95 -10.23 42.86
C ASP A 500 -31.59 -9.60 42.49
N THR A 501 -31.59 -8.30 42.14
CA THR A 501 -30.36 -7.59 41.79
C THR A 501 -29.41 -7.45 42.99
N THR A 502 -28.17 -7.90 42.79
CA THR A 502 -27.08 -7.81 43.77
C THR A 502 -25.81 -7.24 43.13
N ARG A 503 -24.77 -7.01 43.93
CA ARG A 503 -23.44 -6.59 43.45
C ARG A 503 -22.75 -7.59 42.52
N THR A 504 -23.16 -8.87 42.57
CA THR A 504 -22.48 -9.97 41.87
C THR A 504 -23.36 -10.68 40.86
N SER A 505 -24.66 -10.43 40.85
CA SER A 505 -25.59 -11.09 39.95
C SER A 505 -26.96 -10.44 39.94
N PHE A 506 -27.71 -10.70 38.88
CA PHE A 506 -29.16 -10.51 38.80
C PHE A 506 -29.75 -11.66 37.99
N LYS A 507 -31.07 -11.80 38.01
CA LYS A 507 -31.79 -12.69 37.11
C LYS A 507 -32.61 -11.86 36.13
N VAL A 508 -32.63 -12.25 34.87
CA VAL A 508 -33.52 -11.66 33.87
C VAL A 508 -34.63 -12.63 33.57
N CYS A 509 -35.88 -12.16 33.58
CA CYS A 509 -37.05 -12.98 33.37
C CYS A 509 -37.86 -12.45 32.18
N LEU A 510 -38.34 -13.38 31.37
CA LEU A 510 -39.30 -13.14 30.29
C LEU A 510 -40.60 -13.88 30.54
N ARG A 511 -41.73 -13.27 30.15
CA ARG A 511 -43.03 -13.96 30.16
C ARG A 511 -43.84 -13.64 28.92
N GLU A 512 -44.34 -14.69 28.29
CA GLU A 512 -45.25 -14.60 27.14
C GLU A 512 -46.55 -13.84 27.50
N MET A 513 -46.99 -12.93 26.63
CA MET A 513 -48.20 -12.12 26.83
C MET A 513 -49.50 -12.90 26.62
N GLN A 514 -49.57 -13.76 25.60
CA GLN A 514 -50.71 -14.65 25.38
C GLN A 514 -50.28 -16.09 25.61
N ASN A 515 -50.76 -16.73 26.69
CA ASN A 515 -50.45 -18.14 26.91
C ASN A 515 -50.79 -18.97 25.66
N PHE A 516 -49.83 -19.77 25.19
CA PHE A 516 -49.96 -20.69 24.05
C PHE A 516 -49.94 -20.05 22.65
N ASP A 517 -49.30 -18.88 22.49
CA ASP A 517 -49.21 -18.22 21.17
C ASP A 517 -48.12 -18.81 20.27
N GLY A 518 -47.28 -19.70 20.80
CA GLY A 518 -46.38 -20.49 19.99
C GLY A 518 -45.12 -20.90 20.71
N LYS A 519 -44.04 -21.02 19.94
CA LYS A 519 -42.73 -21.46 20.40
C LYS A 519 -41.80 -20.25 20.40
N HIS A 520 -41.36 -19.84 21.58
CA HIS A 520 -40.38 -18.76 21.74
C HIS A 520 -38.96 -19.32 21.58
N GLU A 521 -38.30 -18.99 20.47
CA GLU A 521 -36.90 -19.37 20.21
C GLU A 521 -36.05 -18.19 19.74
N ASP A 522 -34.75 -18.23 20.04
CA ASP A 522 -33.78 -17.20 19.64
C ASP A 522 -34.10 -15.77 20.12
N ILE A 523 -34.65 -15.67 21.33
CA ILE A 523 -34.82 -14.42 22.08
C ILE A 523 -33.61 -14.18 22.98
N TYR A 524 -33.07 -12.97 22.92
CA TYR A 524 -31.97 -12.49 23.73
C TYR A 524 -32.44 -11.33 24.59
N VAL A 525 -31.78 -11.11 25.72
CA VAL A 525 -31.96 -9.88 26.50
C VAL A 525 -30.65 -9.11 26.53
N SER A 526 -30.66 -7.92 25.93
CA SER A 526 -29.59 -6.94 25.98
C SER A 526 -29.64 -6.23 27.33
N TRP A 527 -28.53 -6.21 28.07
CA TRP A 527 -28.46 -5.60 29.40
C TRP A 527 -27.30 -4.63 29.57
N LEU A 528 -27.53 -3.58 30.37
CA LEU A 528 -26.53 -2.58 30.77
C LEU A 528 -26.55 -2.41 32.28
N SER A 529 -25.41 -2.54 32.94
CA SER A 529 -25.28 -2.43 34.40
C SER A 529 -24.24 -1.38 34.77
N PHE A 530 -24.56 -0.48 35.70
CA PHE A 530 -23.64 0.58 36.14
C PHE A 530 -23.90 1.03 37.58
N SER A 531 -22.85 1.42 38.32
CA SER A 531 -22.97 1.93 39.71
C SER A 531 -22.71 3.43 39.83
N LYS A 532 -21.80 3.97 39.01
CA LYS A 532 -21.50 5.41 38.92
C LYS A 532 -21.31 5.74 37.44
N LEU A 533 -21.74 6.93 37.04
CA LEU A 533 -21.60 7.41 35.68
C LEU A 533 -20.60 8.55 35.66
N HIS A 534 -19.36 8.27 35.29
CA HIS A 534 -18.34 9.30 35.14
C HIS A 534 -18.50 10.01 33.77
N LYS A 535 -18.93 11.28 33.79
CA LYS A 535 -19.24 12.17 32.64
C LYS A 535 -20.62 11.86 31.98
N PRO A 536 -21.29 12.84 31.33
CA PRO A 536 -22.75 12.81 31.17
C PRO A 536 -23.22 11.88 30.02
N PHE A 537 -23.12 10.57 30.23
CA PHE A 537 -23.87 9.59 29.43
C PHE A 537 -25.36 9.65 29.77
N PHE A 538 -25.67 9.62 31.06
CA PHE A 538 -26.99 9.92 31.62
C PHE A 538 -26.90 11.18 32.50
N ALA A 539 -27.95 11.99 32.47
CA ALA A 539 -27.98 13.27 33.20
C ALA A 539 -28.25 13.09 34.70
N GLU A 540 -29.05 12.07 35.05
CA GLU A 540 -29.36 11.60 36.40
C GLU A 540 -29.86 10.15 36.31
N TYR A 541 -29.96 9.47 37.45
CA TYR A 541 -30.53 8.12 37.58
C TYR A 541 -31.13 7.94 38.97
N GLY A 542 -32.04 6.98 39.14
CA GLY A 542 -32.68 6.70 40.42
C GLY A 542 -33.57 5.46 40.36
N SER A 543 -34.28 5.21 41.46
CA SER A 543 -35.19 4.06 41.59
C SER A 543 -36.52 4.49 42.20
N VAL A 544 -37.62 3.91 41.73
CA VAL A 544 -38.97 4.18 42.24
C VAL A 544 -39.54 2.90 42.85
N GLY A 545 -39.77 2.91 44.17
CA GLY A 545 -40.34 1.76 44.86
C GLY A 545 -41.88 1.71 44.78
N PHE A 546 -42.41 0.55 44.41
CA PHE A 546 -43.82 0.19 44.45
C PHE A 546 -44.04 -0.94 45.46
N PRO A 547 -44.61 -0.66 46.65
CA PRO A 547 -44.68 -1.65 47.72
C PRO A 547 -45.86 -2.63 47.58
N ASN A 548 -46.79 -2.39 46.64
CA ASN A 548 -47.93 -3.28 46.29
C ASN A 548 -48.77 -3.76 47.50
N ILE A 549 -48.99 -2.89 48.48
CA ILE A 549 -49.71 -3.21 49.73
C ILE A 549 -51.24 -3.15 49.52
N GLN A 550 -51.70 -2.41 48.53
CA GLN A 550 -53.12 -2.24 48.18
C GLN A 550 -53.33 -2.61 46.71
N PRO A 551 -54.52 -3.08 46.31
CA PRO A 551 -54.83 -3.29 44.89
C PRO A 551 -54.73 -1.97 44.12
N PRO A 552 -54.38 -2.02 42.83
CA PRO A 552 -54.34 -0.81 42.00
C PRO A 552 -55.74 -0.24 41.83
N LEU A 553 -55.82 1.05 41.49
CA LEU A 553 -57.09 1.75 41.37
C LEU A 553 -57.69 1.55 39.97
N ASP A 554 -59.02 1.38 39.90
CA ASP A 554 -59.75 1.30 38.63
C ASP A 554 -59.55 2.57 37.77
N GLU A 555 -59.46 3.74 38.41
CA GLU A 555 -59.21 5.03 37.74
C GLU A 555 -57.80 5.15 37.12
N GLU A 556 -56.85 4.33 37.59
CA GLU A 556 -55.50 4.21 37.03
C GLU A 556 -55.39 3.01 36.08
N ASN A 557 -56.52 2.53 35.54
CA ASN A 557 -56.60 1.36 34.67
C ASN A 557 -55.91 0.12 35.28
N ASN A 558 -56.06 -0.09 36.58
CA ASN A 558 -55.43 -1.17 37.33
C ASN A 558 -53.89 -1.18 37.28
N ALA A 559 -53.26 -0.04 36.99
CA ALA A 559 -51.81 0.16 37.11
C ALA A 559 -51.44 0.78 38.46
N TYR A 560 -50.16 0.65 38.83
CA TYR A 560 -49.59 1.41 39.95
C TYR A 560 -48.86 2.63 39.42
N CYS A 561 -49.34 3.83 39.73
CA CYS A 561 -48.73 5.07 39.25
C CYS A 561 -48.03 5.86 40.36
N LYS A 562 -46.91 6.50 40.02
CA LYS A 562 -46.20 7.41 40.93
C LYS A 562 -45.47 8.50 40.15
N PHE A 563 -45.69 9.76 40.52
CA PHE A 563 -44.91 10.88 39.98
C PHE A 563 -43.50 10.88 40.57
N VAL A 564 -42.51 11.07 39.69
CA VAL A 564 -41.10 11.23 40.05
C VAL A 564 -40.69 12.65 39.67
N GLN A 565 -40.12 13.37 40.62
CA GLN A 565 -39.55 14.69 40.37
C GLN A 565 -38.07 14.53 40.04
N PHE A 566 -37.65 15.05 38.88
CA PHE A 566 -36.25 15.08 38.49
C PHE A 566 -35.42 15.97 39.43
N GLU A 567 -34.16 15.62 39.64
CA GLU A 567 -33.25 16.41 40.50
C GLU A 567 -32.87 17.74 39.82
N ARG A 568 -32.95 17.77 38.48
CA ARG A 568 -32.57 18.92 37.65
C ARG A 568 -33.76 19.40 36.81
N ASN A 569 -33.80 20.71 36.57
CA ASN A 569 -34.73 21.30 35.62
C ASN A 569 -34.21 21.11 34.19
N TYR A 570 -34.97 20.41 33.36
CA TYR A 570 -34.66 20.23 31.94
C TYR A 570 -35.33 21.32 31.09
N LYS A 571 -34.66 21.73 30.01
CA LYS A 571 -35.20 22.70 29.03
C LYS A 571 -36.22 22.07 28.08
N GLU A 572 -36.12 20.75 27.90
CA GLU A 572 -36.95 19.92 27.02
C GLU A 572 -37.23 18.61 27.74
N ALA A 573 -38.33 17.93 27.39
CA ALA A 573 -38.66 16.68 28.04
C ALA A 573 -37.52 15.66 27.86
N PRO A 574 -36.94 15.14 28.96
CA PRO A 574 -35.82 14.21 28.89
C PRO A 574 -36.22 12.90 28.20
N LYS A 575 -35.22 12.18 27.70
CA LYS A 575 -35.38 10.82 27.18
C LYS A 575 -35.09 9.89 28.35
N VAL A 576 -36.05 9.05 28.70
CA VAL A 576 -36.01 8.26 29.93
C VAL A 576 -35.93 6.79 29.56
N LEU A 577 -34.96 6.09 30.16
CA LEU A 577 -34.89 4.64 30.11
C LEU A 577 -35.24 4.09 31.48
N ILE A 578 -36.09 3.08 31.51
CA ILE A 578 -36.50 2.39 32.73
C ILE A 578 -36.38 0.88 32.56
N SER A 579 -36.21 0.21 33.68
CA SER A 579 -36.27 -1.24 33.81
C SER A 579 -36.94 -1.57 35.14
N VAL A 580 -37.44 -2.78 35.26
CA VAL A 580 -38.10 -3.24 36.47
C VAL A 580 -37.22 -4.22 37.21
N ASP A 581 -37.07 -4.03 38.51
CA ASP A 581 -36.40 -4.95 39.43
C ASP A 581 -37.39 -5.38 40.52
N HIS A 582 -37.55 -6.69 40.68
CA HIS A 582 -38.36 -7.33 41.70
C HIS A 582 -37.48 -8.23 42.57
N SER A 583 -37.87 -8.50 43.82
CA SER A 583 -37.10 -9.40 44.68
C SER A 583 -37.96 -10.56 45.17
N SER A 584 -37.80 -11.71 44.51
CA SER A 584 -38.43 -12.97 44.92
C SER A 584 -37.81 -13.58 46.19
N THR A 585 -36.59 -13.20 46.55
CA THR A 585 -35.87 -13.75 47.72
C THR A 585 -36.31 -13.15 49.06
N ILE A 586 -37.06 -12.04 49.06
CA ILE A 586 -37.62 -11.46 50.29
C ILE A 586 -38.83 -12.30 50.73
N SER A 587 -38.81 -12.72 51.99
CA SER A 587 -39.88 -13.54 52.59
C SER A 587 -41.26 -12.88 52.46
N GLY A 588 -42.18 -13.58 51.80
CA GLY A 588 -43.56 -13.13 51.57
C GLY A 588 -43.84 -12.65 50.14
N ASN A 589 -42.81 -12.45 49.32
CA ASN A 589 -42.97 -12.08 47.91
C ASN A 589 -43.29 -13.31 47.04
N LEU A 590 -43.95 -13.05 45.90
CA LEU A 590 -44.28 -14.10 44.93
C LEU A 590 -43.05 -14.52 44.12
N ALA A 591 -42.98 -15.80 43.79
CA ALA A 591 -41.93 -16.33 42.92
C ALA A 591 -42.13 -15.85 41.46
N PRO A 592 -41.05 -15.71 40.66
CA PRO A 592 -41.11 -15.10 39.32
C PRO A 592 -42.07 -15.80 38.36
N GLU A 593 -42.33 -17.10 38.54
CA GLU A 593 -43.25 -17.90 37.70
C GLU A 593 -44.71 -17.45 37.82
N ARG A 594 -45.04 -16.69 38.87
CA ARG A 594 -46.36 -16.11 39.13
C ARG A 594 -46.45 -14.63 38.76
N ASN A 595 -45.36 -14.03 38.30
CA ASN A 595 -45.27 -12.63 37.96
C ASN A 595 -45.21 -12.42 36.44
N GLY A 596 -45.63 -11.24 36.00
CA GLY A 596 -45.41 -10.70 34.67
C GLY A 596 -45.43 -9.19 34.80
N ILE A 597 -44.26 -8.55 34.71
CA ILE A 597 -44.10 -7.14 35.07
C ILE A 597 -43.56 -6.37 33.87
N THR A 598 -44.17 -5.22 33.60
CA THR A 598 -43.68 -4.21 32.66
C THR A 598 -43.84 -2.84 33.29
N ALA A 599 -43.06 -1.87 32.82
CA ALA A 599 -43.16 -0.48 33.20
C ALA A 599 -43.06 0.39 31.96
N TRP A 600 -43.77 1.52 32.00
CA TRP A 600 -43.73 2.54 30.95
C TRP A 600 -43.79 3.93 31.60
N VAL A 601 -43.43 4.94 30.82
CA VAL A 601 -43.58 6.34 31.22
C VAL A 601 -44.93 6.84 30.72
N GLU A 602 -45.86 7.08 31.64
CA GLU A 602 -47.20 7.57 31.30
C GLU A 602 -47.16 9.02 30.78
N VAL A 603 -46.52 9.91 31.54
CA VAL A 603 -46.41 11.32 31.19
C VAL A 603 -45.10 11.90 31.68
N THR A 604 -44.51 12.80 30.90
CA THR A 604 -43.39 13.64 31.35
C THR A 604 -43.83 15.09 31.27
N ARG A 605 -43.83 15.79 32.41
CA ARG A 605 -44.22 17.20 32.53
C ARG A 605 -42.97 18.04 32.73
N LEU A 606 -42.89 19.17 32.05
CA LEU A 606 -41.81 20.16 32.17
C LEU A 606 -42.04 21.11 33.34
#